data_AF-A0A9C8ZGA7-F1
#
_entry.id   AF-A0A9C8ZGA7-F1
#
_cell.length_a   1.000
_cell.length_b   1.000
_cell.length_c   1.000
_cell.angle_alpha   90.00
_cell.angle_beta   90.00
_cell.angle_gamma   90.00
#
_symmetry.space_group_name_H-M   'P 1'
#
loop_
_entity.id
_entity.type
_entity.pdbx_description
1 polymer ?
#
loop_
_entity_poly.entity_id
_entity_poly.type
_entity_poly.pdbx_seq_one_letter_code
_entity_poly.pdbx_strand_id
1 'polypeptide(L)'
;MQTITHILGSSGPLAKHVSGFAPRRQQQDMAEAVGQALSNNELLIAEAGTGTGKTYAYLVPALLLSQEQGKKVMISTGTKNLQDQLFHRDLPTVRKALGVSTSVALLKGRANYLCYHRLEMLEGRRLRPEQQDQLARIRTWLGRTERGDIAELGEVPEDAPIWPQVTSTTDNCLGSDCPVYSDCFVVKARKDAQAAEVLVVNHHL
;
A
#
# COMPACT_ATOMS: atom_id res chain seq x y z
N MET A 1 18.19 22.73 -1.99
CA MET A 1 16.90 22.05 -1.78
C MET A 1 15.98 22.44 -2.93
N GLN A 2 15.33 21.50 -3.61
CA GLN A 2 14.38 21.85 -4.69
C GLN A 2 13.05 22.26 -4.06
N THR A 3 12.43 23.34 -4.53
CA THR A 3 11.10 23.74 -4.06
C THR A 3 10.03 22.80 -4.61
N ILE A 4 8.91 22.64 -3.90
CA ILE A 4 7.74 21.86 -4.36
C ILE A 4 7.27 22.33 -5.74
N THR A 5 7.23 23.65 -5.96
CA THR A 5 6.89 24.27 -7.24
C THR A 5 7.81 23.84 -8.37
N HIS A 6 9.12 23.75 -8.12
CA HIS A 6 10.10 23.27 -9.11
C HIS A 6 9.91 21.78 -9.39
N ILE A 7 9.71 20.97 -8.34
CA ILE A 7 9.51 19.52 -8.45
C ILE A 7 8.33 19.17 -9.36
N LEU A 8 7.23 19.89 -9.19
CA LEU A 8 6.00 19.78 -9.97
C LEU A 8 5.96 20.74 -11.18
N GLY A 9 7.10 21.32 -11.55
CA GLY A 9 7.26 22.23 -12.68
C GLY A 9 7.57 21.54 -14.00
N SER A 10 7.54 22.28 -15.11
CA SER A 10 7.82 21.76 -16.47
C SER A 10 9.22 21.20 -16.66
N SER A 11 10.20 21.69 -15.89
CA SER A 11 11.60 21.23 -15.89
C SER A 11 11.95 20.35 -14.68
N GLY A 12 10.96 20.06 -13.84
CA GLY A 12 11.14 19.34 -12.59
C GLY A 12 11.46 17.85 -12.76
N PRO A 13 11.93 17.18 -11.70
CA PRO A 13 12.13 15.73 -11.67
C PRO A 13 10.93 14.91 -12.18
N LEU A 14 9.70 15.31 -11.86
CA LEU A 14 8.50 14.57 -12.29
C LEU A 14 8.31 14.64 -13.81
N ALA A 15 8.59 15.78 -14.45
CA ALA A 15 8.52 15.93 -15.90
C ALA A 15 9.48 14.97 -16.65
N LYS A 16 10.59 14.59 -16.01
CA LYS A 16 11.58 13.66 -16.58
C LYS A 16 11.18 12.19 -16.43
N HIS A 17 10.39 11.86 -15.40
CA HIS A 17 10.09 10.47 -15.03
C HIS A 17 8.67 10.04 -15.43
N VAL A 18 7.79 10.98 -15.70
CA VAL A 18 6.37 10.73 -15.96
C VAL A 18 6.06 11.15 -17.39
N SER A 19 5.83 10.16 -18.25
CA SER A 19 5.46 10.42 -19.64
C SER A 19 4.15 11.22 -19.70
N GLY A 20 4.14 12.29 -20.49
CA GLY A 20 2.98 13.17 -20.61
C GLY A 20 2.71 14.05 -19.38
N PHE A 21 3.67 14.20 -18.46
CA PHE A 21 3.52 15.12 -17.35
C PHE A 21 3.37 16.57 -17.84
N ALA A 22 2.30 17.21 -17.39
CA ALA A 22 2.07 18.63 -17.60
C ALA A 22 1.91 19.30 -16.23
N PRO A 23 2.70 20.35 -15.93
CA PRO A 23 2.57 21.07 -14.67
C PRO A 23 1.18 21.73 -14.58
N ARG A 24 0.59 21.69 -13.39
CA ARG A 24 -0.72 22.31 -13.12
C ARG A 24 -0.59 23.18 -11.88
N ARG A 25 -1.02 24.44 -11.97
CA ARG A 25 -0.97 25.37 -10.84
C ARG A 25 -1.74 24.84 -9.63
N GLN A 26 -2.93 24.28 -9.84
CA GLN A 26 -3.73 23.71 -8.75
C GLN A 26 -3.03 22.54 -8.03
N GLN A 27 -2.20 21.77 -8.75
CA GLN A 27 -1.41 20.69 -8.16
C GLN A 27 -0.29 21.23 -7.28
N GLN A 28 0.38 22.29 -7.74
CA GLN A 28 1.45 22.97 -7.01
C GLN A 28 0.90 23.67 -5.76
N ASP A 29 -0.20 24.43 -5.91
CA ASP A 29 -0.88 25.10 -4.81
C ASP A 29 -1.32 24.09 -3.73
N MET A 30 -1.91 22.95 -4.13
CA MET A 30 -2.28 21.88 -3.19
C MET A 30 -1.05 21.26 -2.51
N ALA A 31 0.04 21.02 -3.25
CA ALA A 31 1.24 20.41 -2.70
C ALA A 31 1.94 21.30 -1.67
N GLU A 32 1.99 22.60 -1.92
CA GLU A 32 2.50 23.60 -0.97
C GLU A 32 1.63 23.64 0.29
N ALA A 33 0.30 23.70 0.13
CA ALA A 33 -0.63 23.68 1.25
C ALA A 33 -0.49 22.41 2.11
N VAL A 34 -0.37 21.23 1.47
CA VAL A 34 -0.15 19.96 2.18
C VAL A 34 1.19 19.96 2.91
N GLY A 35 2.26 20.43 2.26
CA GLY A 35 3.59 20.51 2.88
C GLY A 35 3.63 21.43 4.09
N GLN A 36 2.96 22.59 4.01
CA GLN A 36 2.84 23.52 5.12
C GLN A 36 2.03 22.91 6.28
N ALA A 37 0.88 22.32 5.98
CA ALA A 37 0.04 21.68 7.00
C ALA A 37 0.77 20.55 7.75
N LEU A 38 1.47 19.68 7.01
CA LEU A 38 2.29 18.61 7.61
C LEU A 38 3.50 19.14 8.40
N SER A 39 4.09 20.25 7.98
CA SER A 39 5.22 20.88 8.68
C SER A 39 4.78 21.50 10.01
N ASN A 40 3.65 22.21 9.98
CA ASN A 40 3.12 22.99 11.09
C ASN A 40 2.18 22.20 12.01
N ASN A 41 1.88 20.94 11.69
CA ASN A 41 0.87 20.11 12.36
C ASN A 41 -0.54 20.74 12.34
N GLU A 42 -0.93 21.30 11.18
CA GLU A 42 -2.22 21.93 10.96
C GLU A 42 -3.20 21.00 10.24
N LEU A 43 -4.50 21.26 10.38
CA LEU A 43 -5.55 20.58 9.62
C LEU A 43 -5.78 21.32 8.29
N LEU A 44 -5.65 20.60 7.18
CA LEU A 44 -6.00 21.09 5.85
C LEU A 44 -7.17 20.30 5.27
N ILE A 45 -8.19 21.00 4.82
CA ILE A 45 -9.26 20.46 3.97
C ILE A 45 -9.06 21.04 2.57
N ALA A 46 -8.80 20.18 1.60
CA ALA A 46 -8.58 20.58 0.21
C ALA A 46 -9.50 19.78 -0.72
N GLU A 47 -10.28 20.49 -1.54
CA GLU A 47 -11.07 19.88 -2.61
C GLU A 47 -10.26 19.91 -3.91
N ALA A 48 -10.06 18.74 -4.52
CA ALA A 48 -9.33 18.60 -5.77
C ALA A 48 -10.11 17.74 -6.76
N GLY A 49 -10.54 18.36 -7.87
CA GLY A 49 -11.25 17.69 -8.96
C GLY A 49 -10.47 16.52 -9.57
N THR A 50 -11.14 15.65 -10.33
CA THR A 50 -10.47 14.57 -11.08
C THR A 50 -9.45 15.15 -12.07
N GLY A 51 -8.33 14.43 -12.30
CA GLY A 51 -7.27 14.89 -13.22
C GLY A 51 -6.36 16.02 -12.72
N THR A 52 -6.61 16.60 -11.53
CA THR A 52 -5.77 17.67 -10.94
C THR A 52 -4.38 17.18 -10.50
N GLY A 53 -4.14 15.88 -10.43
CA GLY A 53 -2.86 15.33 -9.95
C GLY A 53 -2.73 15.29 -8.42
N LYS A 54 -3.87 15.26 -7.71
CA LYS A 54 -3.98 15.17 -6.25
C LYS A 54 -3.06 14.14 -5.59
N THR A 55 -2.89 12.96 -6.20
CA THR A 55 -1.97 11.93 -5.67
C THR A 55 -0.55 12.44 -5.51
N TYR A 56 0.01 13.08 -6.53
CA TYR A 56 1.38 13.59 -6.45
C TYR A 56 1.45 14.84 -5.57
N ALA A 57 0.37 15.62 -5.53
CA ALA A 57 0.30 16.81 -4.69
C ALA A 57 0.47 16.47 -3.20
N TYR A 58 -0.07 15.35 -2.70
CA TYR A 58 0.20 14.93 -1.32
C TYR A 58 1.46 14.07 -1.18
N LEU A 59 1.85 13.28 -2.20
CA LEU A 59 3.02 12.40 -2.09
C LEU A 59 4.35 13.15 -2.06
N VAL A 60 4.49 14.19 -2.88
CA VAL A 60 5.73 14.97 -2.95
C VAL A 60 6.10 15.57 -1.57
N PRO A 61 5.24 16.38 -0.93
CA PRO A 61 5.57 16.92 0.38
C PRO A 61 5.69 15.83 1.46
N ALA A 62 4.87 14.78 1.42
CA ALA A 62 4.97 13.68 2.38
C ALA A 62 6.34 13.00 2.36
N LEU A 63 6.86 12.68 1.16
CA LEU A 63 8.15 12.01 1.00
C LEU A 63 9.32 12.93 1.37
N LEU A 64 9.28 14.20 0.97
CA LEU A 64 10.33 15.17 1.30
C LEU A 64 10.42 15.40 2.81
N LEU A 65 9.28 15.65 3.47
CA LEU A 65 9.24 15.85 4.92
C LEU A 65 9.74 14.63 5.67
N SER A 66 9.36 13.45 5.20
CA SER A 66 9.81 12.21 5.80
C SER A 66 11.32 12.01 5.66
N GLN A 67 11.87 12.25 4.47
CA GLN A 67 13.31 12.15 4.20
C GLN A 67 14.15 13.21 4.92
N GLU A 68 13.67 14.44 5.02
CA GLU A 68 14.44 15.59 5.55
C GLU A 68 14.31 15.73 7.07
N GLN A 69 13.14 15.43 7.62
CA GLN A 69 12.82 15.67 9.04
C GLN A 69 12.61 14.37 9.84
N GLY A 70 12.66 13.20 9.18
CA GLY A 70 12.37 11.91 9.83
C GLY A 70 10.92 11.78 10.30
N LYS A 71 10.00 12.62 9.80
CA LYS A 71 8.58 12.56 10.16
C LYS A 71 7.93 11.33 9.55
N LYS A 72 7.21 10.56 10.37
CA LYS A 72 6.37 9.47 9.87
C LYS A 72 5.08 10.04 9.27
N VAL A 73 4.73 9.61 8.06
CA VAL A 73 3.53 10.05 7.35
C VAL A 73 2.64 8.85 7.07
N MET A 74 1.36 8.94 7.42
CA MET A 74 0.36 7.94 7.07
C MET A 74 -0.55 8.49 5.97
N ILE A 75 -0.76 7.70 4.92
CA ILE A 75 -1.65 8.02 3.82
C ILE A 75 -2.79 7.00 3.84
N SER A 76 -4.00 7.47 4.10
CA SER A 76 -5.21 6.66 4.10
C SER A 76 -6.04 6.92 2.85
N THR A 77 -6.50 5.86 2.19
CA THR A 77 -7.34 5.96 0.97
C THR A 77 -8.65 5.18 1.08
N GLY A 78 -9.57 5.43 0.14
CA GLY A 78 -10.95 4.96 0.19
C GLY A 78 -11.15 3.46 -0.05
N THR A 79 -10.39 2.88 -0.99
CA THR A 79 -10.57 1.48 -1.41
C THR A 79 -9.24 0.75 -1.50
N LYS A 80 -9.27 -0.59 -1.42
CA LYS A 80 -8.08 -1.43 -1.58
C LYS A 80 -7.43 -1.22 -2.95
N ASN A 81 -8.22 -1.10 -4.01
CA ASN A 81 -7.70 -0.86 -5.36
C ASN A 81 -6.97 0.49 -5.46
N LEU A 82 -7.49 1.54 -4.81
CA LEU A 82 -6.79 2.83 -4.72
C LEU A 82 -5.52 2.71 -3.88
N GLN A 83 -5.54 1.87 -2.84
CA GLN A 83 -4.39 1.59 -1.97
C GLN A 83 -3.26 0.91 -2.75
N ASP A 84 -3.59 -0.13 -3.52
CA ASP A 84 -2.66 -0.88 -4.36
C ASP A 84 -2.11 -0.02 -5.50
N GLN A 85 -2.98 0.78 -6.13
CA GLN A 85 -2.57 1.75 -7.13
C GLN A 85 -1.56 2.76 -6.56
N LEU A 86 -1.88 3.32 -5.39
CA LEU A 86 -1.02 4.27 -4.71
C LEU A 86 0.34 3.63 -4.40
N PHE A 87 0.35 2.42 -3.84
CA PHE A 87 1.56 1.78 -3.35
C PHE A 87 2.44 1.17 -4.44
N HIS A 88 1.85 0.51 -5.44
CA HIS A 88 2.62 -0.20 -6.47
C HIS A 88 2.95 0.65 -7.69
N ARG A 89 2.23 1.76 -7.92
CA ARG A 89 2.44 2.61 -9.11
C ARG A 89 2.84 4.03 -8.75
N ASP A 90 2.01 4.73 -7.99
CA ASP A 90 2.17 6.17 -7.81
C ASP A 90 3.36 6.50 -6.89
N LEU A 91 3.49 5.82 -5.74
CA LEU A 91 4.61 5.96 -4.80
C LEU A 91 5.99 5.67 -5.42
N PRO A 92 6.22 4.52 -6.10
CA PRO A 92 7.51 4.22 -6.71
C PRO A 92 7.91 5.26 -7.75
N THR A 93 6.92 5.75 -8.52
CA THR A 93 7.14 6.80 -9.52
C THR A 93 7.62 8.10 -8.90
N VAL A 94 6.93 8.60 -7.87
CA VAL A 94 7.32 9.84 -7.19
C VAL A 94 8.65 9.65 -6.45
N ARG A 95 8.82 8.54 -5.73
CA ARG A 95 10.06 8.23 -5.00
C ARG A 95 11.28 8.21 -5.92
N LYS A 96 11.17 7.56 -7.09
CA LYS A 96 12.21 7.54 -8.12
C LYS A 96 12.49 8.93 -8.66
N ALA A 97 11.45 9.71 -8.96
CA ALA A 97 11.61 11.06 -9.48
C ALA A 97 12.33 11.99 -8.50
N LEU A 98 11.99 11.90 -7.21
CA LEU A 98 12.61 12.71 -6.15
C LEU A 98 14.00 12.21 -5.74
N GLY A 99 14.38 10.97 -6.10
CA GLY A 99 15.63 10.37 -5.65
C GLY A 99 15.66 10.10 -4.14
N VAL A 100 14.51 9.96 -3.49
CA VAL A 100 14.42 9.74 -2.04
C VAL A 100 14.45 8.26 -1.69
N SER A 101 15.07 7.96 -0.56
CA SER A 101 15.26 6.60 -0.07
C SER A 101 14.23 6.16 0.96
N THR A 102 13.30 7.06 1.34
CA THR A 102 12.26 6.87 2.34
C THR A 102 11.64 5.48 2.31
N SER A 103 11.64 4.81 3.46
CA SER A 103 11.03 3.51 3.67
C SER A 103 9.51 3.61 3.59
N VAL A 104 8.89 2.71 2.83
CA VAL A 104 7.44 2.70 2.62
C VAL A 104 6.86 1.34 2.91
N ALA A 105 5.68 1.28 3.51
CA ALA A 105 4.97 0.03 3.77
C ALA A 105 3.48 0.14 3.41
N LEU A 106 2.91 -1.00 3.05
CA LEU A 106 1.48 -1.19 2.77
C LEU A 106 0.91 -2.07 3.87
N LEU A 107 -0.15 -1.60 4.53
CA LEU A 107 -0.85 -2.41 5.53
C LEU A 107 -2.32 -2.53 5.17
N LYS A 108 -2.79 -3.78 5.06
CA LYS A 108 -4.19 -4.13 4.84
C LYS A 108 -4.79 -4.82 6.07
N GLY A 109 -6.11 -4.98 6.08
CA GLY A 109 -6.78 -5.82 7.08
C GLY A 109 -6.32 -7.27 6.98
N ARG A 110 -6.32 -8.01 8.09
CA ARG A 110 -5.77 -9.38 8.19
C ARG A 110 -6.36 -10.37 7.17
N ALA A 111 -7.63 -10.17 6.81
CA ALA A 111 -8.34 -11.01 5.84
C ALA A 111 -7.78 -10.91 4.40
N ASN A 112 -6.89 -9.94 4.14
CA ASN A 112 -6.20 -9.79 2.86
C ASN A 112 -4.87 -10.55 2.81
N TYR A 113 -4.51 -11.26 3.88
CA TYR A 113 -3.28 -12.04 3.94
C TYR A 113 -3.59 -13.52 4.03
N LEU A 114 -2.89 -14.31 3.22
CA LEU A 114 -2.87 -15.76 3.34
C LEU A 114 -2.37 -16.17 4.73
N CYS A 115 -2.96 -17.22 5.29
CA CYS A 115 -2.56 -17.79 6.56
C CYS A 115 -2.02 -19.22 6.33
N TYR A 116 -0.70 -19.41 6.49
CA TYR A 116 -0.03 -20.70 6.38
C TYR A 116 -0.73 -21.79 7.21
N HIS A 117 -0.99 -21.51 8.49
CA HIS A 117 -1.63 -22.47 9.38
C HIS A 117 -3.00 -22.93 8.87
N ARG A 118 -3.82 -22.00 8.38
CA ARG A 118 -5.15 -22.35 7.85
C ARG A 118 -5.08 -23.10 6.53
N LEU A 119 -4.09 -22.78 5.70
CA LEU A 119 -3.83 -23.51 4.46
C LEU A 119 -3.48 -24.98 4.75
N GLU A 120 -2.63 -25.24 5.75
CA GLU A 120 -2.29 -26.59 6.21
C GLU A 120 -3.52 -27.32 6.77
N MET A 121 -4.39 -26.65 7.52
CA MET A 121 -5.62 -27.26 8.05
C MET A 121 -6.61 -27.75 6.97
N LEU A 122 -6.45 -27.32 5.72
CA LEU A 122 -7.25 -27.83 4.60
C LEU A 122 -6.72 -29.14 4.02
N GLU A 123 -5.54 -29.61 4.44
CA GLU A 123 -5.03 -30.92 4.03
C GLU A 123 -5.95 -32.05 4.48
N GLY A 124 -6.19 -33.00 3.58
CA GLY A 124 -7.09 -34.13 3.83
C GLY A 124 -8.58 -33.78 3.91
N ARG A 125 -8.98 -32.49 3.84
CA ARG A 125 -10.39 -32.09 3.84
C ARG A 125 -11.04 -32.31 2.47
N ARG A 126 -12.28 -32.79 2.48
CA ARG A 126 -13.10 -32.91 1.26
C ARG A 126 -13.63 -31.53 0.85
N LEU A 127 -13.04 -30.96 -0.19
CA LEU A 127 -13.46 -29.70 -0.80
C LEU A 127 -14.32 -29.94 -2.04
N ARG A 128 -15.10 -28.93 -2.44
CA ARG A 128 -15.80 -28.93 -3.74
C ARG A 128 -14.79 -28.83 -4.89
N PRO A 129 -15.08 -29.35 -6.09
CA PRO A 129 -14.14 -29.31 -7.22
C PRO A 129 -13.57 -27.92 -7.52
N GLU A 130 -14.42 -26.89 -7.49
CA GLU A 130 -13.99 -25.49 -7.69
C GLU A 130 -12.96 -25.03 -6.63
N GLN A 131 -13.19 -25.37 -5.37
CA GLN A 131 -12.28 -25.02 -4.26
C GLN A 131 -10.97 -25.81 -4.32
N GLN A 132 -10.98 -27.01 -4.90
CA GLN A 132 -9.76 -27.80 -5.12
C GLN A 132 -8.86 -27.12 -6.17
N ASP A 133 -9.45 -26.65 -7.27
CA ASP A 133 -8.73 -25.88 -8.29
C ASP A 133 -8.17 -24.56 -7.72
N GLN A 134 -8.99 -23.81 -6.98
CA GLN A 134 -8.56 -22.57 -6.32
C GLN A 134 -7.43 -22.83 -5.31
N LEU A 135 -7.52 -23.90 -4.52
CA LEU A 135 -6.48 -24.28 -3.56
C LEU A 135 -5.17 -24.65 -4.26
N ALA A 136 -5.23 -25.34 -5.40
CA ALA A 136 -4.04 -25.66 -6.20
C ALA A 136 -3.34 -24.39 -6.70
N ARG A 137 -4.10 -23.41 -7.21
CA ARG A 137 -3.57 -22.10 -7.62
C ARG A 137 -2.93 -21.35 -6.45
N ILE A 138 -3.57 -21.35 -5.28
CA ILE A 138 -3.03 -20.73 -4.05
C ILE A 138 -1.70 -21.37 -3.65
N ARG A 139 -1.58 -22.70 -3.68
CA ARG A 139 -0.33 -23.41 -3.35
C ARG A 139 0.80 -23.08 -4.33
N THR A 140 0.51 -23.04 -5.62
CA THR A 140 1.47 -22.59 -6.64
C THR A 140 1.90 -21.15 -6.40
N TRP A 141 0.95 -20.26 -6.08
CA TRP A 141 1.24 -18.86 -5.78
C TRP A 141 2.03 -18.66 -4.48
N LEU A 142 1.82 -19.51 -3.47
CA LEU A 142 2.55 -19.44 -2.21
C LEU A 142 4.06 -19.57 -2.40
N GLY A 143 4.51 -20.34 -3.40
CA GLY A 143 5.93 -20.49 -3.73
C GLY A 143 6.57 -19.25 -4.37
N ARG A 144 5.78 -18.22 -4.74
CA ARG A 144 6.25 -17.00 -5.42
C ARG A 144 5.94 -15.69 -4.68
N THR A 145 5.00 -15.67 -3.74
CA THR A 145 4.63 -14.45 -3.01
C THR A 145 5.58 -14.18 -1.83
N GLU A 146 5.99 -12.93 -1.67
CA GLU A 146 6.77 -12.48 -0.52
C GLU A 146 5.89 -11.87 0.58
N ARG A 147 4.72 -11.34 0.21
CA ARG A 147 3.83 -10.60 1.12
C ARG A 147 2.58 -11.37 1.52
N GLY A 148 2.23 -12.40 0.77
CA GLY A 148 1.01 -13.18 0.98
C GLY A 148 -0.26 -12.35 0.85
N ASP A 149 -0.20 -11.22 0.14
CA ASP A 149 -1.34 -10.37 -0.14
C ASP A 149 -2.20 -11.02 -1.23
N ILE A 150 -3.43 -11.39 -0.90
CA ILE A 150 -4.30 -12.13 -1.82
C ILE A 150 -4.60 -11.36 -3.11
N ALA A 151 -4.48 -10.02 -3.10
CA ALA A 151 -4.64 -9.19 -4.29
C ALA A 151 -3.57 -9.48 -5.37
N GLU A 152 -2.45 -10.11 -5.01
CA GLU A 152 -1.42 -10.55 -5.95
C GLU A 152 -1.87 -11.77 -6.78
N LEU A 153 -2.88 -12.52 -6.32
CA LEU A 153 -3.38 -13.71 -7.01
C LEU A 153 -4.62 -13.41 -7.86
N GLY A 154 -4.41 -12.77 -9.01
CA GLY A 154 -5.50 -12.49 -9.96
C GLY A 154 -6.14 -13.73 -10.62
N GLU A 155 -5.53 -14.92 -10.47
CA GLU A 155 -6.06 -16.18 -11.00
C GLU A 155 -7.22 -16.75 -10.19
N VAL A 156 -7.44 -16.25 -8.96
CA VAL A 156 -8.55 -16.66 -8.09
C VAL A 156 -9.42 -15.42 -7.83
N PRO A 157 -10.73 -15.46 -8.17
CA PRO A 157 -11.63 -14.33 -7.94
C PRO A 157 -11.59 -13.85 -6.48
N GLU A 158 -11.68 -12.54 -6.23
CA GLU A 158 -11.61 -11.97 -4.88
C GLU A 158 -12.75 -12.44 -3.96
N ASP A 159 -13.90 -12.81 -4.54
CA ASP A 159 -15.08 -13.34 -3.85
C ASP A 159 -15.08 -14.87 -3.73
N ALA A 160 -14.00 -15.53 -4.17
CA ALA A 160 -13.91 -16.99 -4.17
C ALA A 160 -14.12 -17.58 -2.75
N PRO A 161 -14.92 -18.66 -2.63
CA PRO A 161 -15.28 -19.25 -1.33
C PRO A 161 -14.12 -19.95 -0.64
N ILE A 162 -12.95 -20.05 -1.28
CA ILE A 162 -11.72 -20.54 -0.65
C ILE A 162 -11.12 -19.51 0.31
N TRP A 163 -11.25 -18.20 0.05
CA TRP A 163 -10.52 -17.17 0.79
C TRP A 163 -10.80 -17.17 2.29
N PRO A 164 -12.06 -17.19 2.76
CA PRO A 164 -12.35 -17.24 4.19
C PRO A 164 -11.77 -18.49 4.88
N GLN A 165 -11.49 -19.55 4.12
CA GLN A 165 -10.89 -20.77 4.66
C GLN A 165 -9.37 -20.66 4.80
N VAL A 166 -8.70 -19.85 4.00
CA VAL A 166 -7.23 -19.76 3.98
C VAL A 166 -6.65 -18.43 4.49
N THR A 167 -7.48 -17.43 4.79
CA THR A 167 -7.02 -16.12 5.30
C THR A 167 -7.24 -15.94 6.80
N SER A 168 -6.51 -14.99 7.40
CA SER A 168 -6.61 -14.68 8.83
C SER A 168 -7.73 -13.69 9.15
N THR A 169 -8.50 -13.95 10.19
CA THR A 169 -9.42 -13.00 10.83
C THR A 169 -9.02 -12.79 12.29
N THR A 170 -9.65 -11.83 12.96
CA THR A 170 -9.47 -11.63 14.40
C THR A 170 -9.90 -12.86 15.20
N ASP A 171 -10.99 -13.50 14.80
CA ASP A 171 -11.57 -14.63 15.55
C ASP A 171 -10.84 -15.96 15.31
N ASN A 172 -10.16 -16.09 14.16
CA ASN A 172 -9.55 -17.36 13.76
C ASN A 172 -8.04 -17.45 14.02
N CYS A 173 -7.42 -16.34 14.43
CA CYS A 173 -5.96 -16.29 14.57
C CYS A 173 -5.51 -16.69 15.97
N LEU A 174 -4.52 -17.57 16.03
CA LEU A 174 -3.88 -18.03 17.27
C LEU A 174 -2.93 -16.99 17.90
N GLY A 175 -2.71 -15.84 17.27
CA GLY A 175 -1.79 -14.83 17.79
C GLY A 175 -0.37 -15.37 17.92
N SER A 176 0.28 -15.07 19.05
CA SER A 176 1.62 -15.53 19.41
C SER A 176 1.73 -17.05 19.57
N ASP A 177 0.62 -17.75 19.79
CA ASP A 177 0.60 -19.21 19.95
C ASP A 177 0.58 -19.94 18.59
N CYS A 178 0.57 -19.19 17.49
CA CYS A 178 0.58 -19.75 16.14
C CYS A 178 1.92 -20.48 15.85
N PRO A 179 1.91 -21.76 15.44
CA PRO A 179 3.15 -22.51 15.15
C PRO A 179 4.03 -21.89 14.06
N VAL A 180 3.43 -21.10 13.16
CA VAL A 180 4.08 -20.44 12.02
C VAL A 180 4.13 -18.91 12.19
N TYR A 181 4.19 -18.43 13.44
CA TYR A 181 4.16 -17.00 13.76
C TYR A 181 5.31 -16.20 13.10
N SER A 182 6.52 -16.75 13.12
CA SER A 182 7.72 -16.13 12.51
C SER A 182 7.54 -15.85 11.02
N ASP A 183 6.83 -16.74 10.33
CA ASP A 183 6.63 -16.67 8.89
C ASP A 183 5.32 -16.00 8.47
N CYS A 184 4.49 -15.63 9.44
CA CYS A 184 3.18 -15.07 9.21
C CYS A 184 3.23 -13.74 8.46
N PHE A 185 2.60 -13.70 7.28
CA PHE A 185 2.48 -12.50 6.45
C PHE A 185 1.87 -11.30 7.18
N VAL A 186 0.85 -11.53 8.03
CA VAL A 186 0.22 -10.46 8.83
C VAL A 186 1.23 -9.85 9.81
N VAL A 187 2.03 -10.69 10.46
CA VAL A 187 3.03 -10.23 11.45
C VAL A 187 4.14 -9.47 10.74
N LYS A 188 4.65 -10.00 9.62
CA LYS A 188 5.66 -9.34 8.77
C LYS A 188 5.15 -7.98 8.30
N ALA A 189 3.96 -7.91 7.72
CA ALA A 189 3.36 -6.65 7.25
C ALA A 189 3.17 -5.61 8.38
N ARG A 190 2.77 -6.04 9.58
CA ARG A 190 2.67 -5.13 10.74
C ARG A 190 4.03 -4.62 11.21
N LYS A 191 5.05 -5.47 11.20
CA LYS A 191 6.43 -5.08 11.54
C LYS A 191 6.97 -4.06 10.53
N ASP A 192 6.76 -4.31 9.25
CA ASP A 192 7.16 -3.39 8.18
C ASP A 192 6.43 -2.05 8.31
N ALA A 193 5.12 -2.07 8.62
CA ALA A 193 4.33 -0.87 8.85
C ALA A 193 4.81 -0.04 10.06
N GLN A 194 5.26 -0.70 11.14
CA GLN A 194 5.82 -0.01 12.30
C GLN A 194 7.18 0.63 12.00
N ALA A 195 8.00 -0.03 11.18
CA ALA A 195 9.32 0.45 10.79
C ALA A 195 9.28 1.55 9.72
N ALA A 196 8.24 1.59 8.90
CA ALA A 196 8.15 2.51 7.78
C ALA A 196 8.05 3.99 8.19
N GLU A 197 8.63 4.82 7.33
CA GLU A 197 8.55 6.27 7.37
C GLU A 197 7.27 6.78 6.67
N VAL A 198 6.85 6.14 5.58
CA VAL A 198 5.55 6.39 4.95
C VAL A 198 4.71 5.11 4.94
N LEU A 199 3.55 5.17 5.59
CA LEU A 199 2.62 4.04 5.70
C LEU A 199 1.37 4.29 4.85
N VAL A 200 1.01 3.33 4.00
CA VAL A 200 -0.23 3.36 3.22
C VAL A 200 -1.27 2.41 3.82
N VAL A 201 -2.44 2.96 4.15
CA VAL A 201 -3.59 2.25 4.73
C VAL A 201 -4.88 2.56 3.95
N ASN A 202 -5.95 1.83 4.23
CA ASN A 202 -7.30 2.22 3.82
C ASN A 202 -8.10 2.74 5.03
N HIS A 203 -9.19 3.48 4.80
CA HIS A 203 -9.99 4.07 5.89
C HIS A 203 -10.63 3.04 6.84
N HIS A 204 -10.72 1.77 6.42
CA HIS A 204 -11.34 0.70 7.21
C HIS A 204 -10.33 -0.19 7.94
N LEU A 205 -9.03 0.18 7.93
CA LEU A 205 -8.00 -0.57 8.63
C LEU A 205 -8.08 -0.41 10.15
#